data_AF-A0A831WLV0-F1
#
_entry.id   AF-A0A831WLV0-F1
#
_cell.length_a   1.000
_cell.length_b   1.000
_cell.length_c   1.000
_cell.angle_alpha   90.00
_cell.angle_beta   90.00
_cell.angle_gamma   90.00
#
_symmetry.space_group_name_H-M   'P 1'
#
loop_
_entity.id
_entity.type
_entity.pdbx_description
1 polymer ?
#
loop_
_entity_poly.entity_id
_entity_poly.type
_entity_poly.pdbx_seq_one_letter_code
_entity_poly.pdbx_strand_id
1 'polypeptide(L)'
;MVYKRRRGTVIIDTERGILVVRDKGKRVFTLPGGSTKKGESRKAAAIRELREETGLVAEEVKYLFSLIGPKHRSYKGGFYRDHHKVFLIKTHGEAKPRKEISEIRYYKEGDEIPLSRTTKRIIEKYLKFKKSSKTKKIFLLLKEKFMFWFNYKKHPRSKLRIKNLVKDALYLLILLIFAFMIYENITQLNKIVIVFLKLGSLLLLGSCLLSVKYIYRILINLKYGFRGLKNGYKLIAIILLVALVFYGYQNHETYFSKIDNSINSLNYAYFNPVIINSSEISNFWEHEILGYPTKEELETNPKNITLKYVLRGETNHIRFTVYGGVNEYLRNLPRSISYYEGEPEPTTKDFVMKYLNDEIQRDYLIGLVEKIKEETNNKDDQARIAISLVQQIPYDWEGFKSGNLKGRYPYEVIYDNKGVCGEKSRLLAFLLRELGFDVIIFKFELENHMAVGIKCPAQYSYKNTGYCFIETARPTIITDYQEEYVGVGKLTSTPEIIHISGGISFNSVSEEYKDAQEWIRINKLSESSGGYLDQYNYDRWLSLVNKYGIEISR
;
A
#
# COMPACT_ATOMS: atom_id res chain seq x y z
N MET A 1 59.57 -34.73 28.78
CA MET A 1 58.78 -35.66 27.93
C MET A 1 57.35 -35.79 28.48
N VAL A 2 56.30 -35.71 27.64
CA VAL A 2 54.89 -35.91 28.07
C VAL A 2 54.39 -37.22 27.50
N TYR A 3 54.16 -38.24 28.31
CA TYR A 3 53.70 -39.53 27.79
C TYR A 3 52.17 -39.57 27.62
N LYS A 4 51.73 -40.36 26.64
CA LYS A 4 50.34 -40.50 26.22
C LYS A 4 49.66 -41.62 27.00
N ARG A 5 48.67 -41.27 27.84
CA ARG A 5 47.80 -42.26 28.48
C ARG A 5 46.55 -42.48 27.62
N ARG A 6 46.31 -43.71 27.18
CA ARG A 6 45.15 -44.06 26.34
C ARG A 6 43.97 -44.38 27.26
N ARG A 7 42.86 -43.63 27.13
CA ARG A 7 41.68 -43.78 28.00
C ARG A 7 40.41 -44.06 27.20
N GLY A 8 39.60 -45.00 27.68
CA GLY A 8 38.21 -45.19 27.22
C GLY A 8 37.27 -44.38 28.11
N THR A 9 36.27 -43.71 27.54
CA THR A 9 35.30 -42.92 28.30
C THR A 9 33.90 -43.16 27.78
N VAL A 10 32.96 -43.32 28.71
CA VAL A 10 31.59 -43.70 28.42
C VAL A 10 30.66 -42.52 28.64
N ILE A 11 29.71 -42.33 27.71
CA ILE A 11 28.51 -41.53 27.90
C ILE A 11 27.33 -42.50 27.90
N ILE A 12 26.54 -42.45 28.96
CA ILE A 12 25.22 -43.11 29.04
C ILE A 12 24.21 -41.98 29.18
N ASP A 13 23.49 -41.72 28.10
CA ASP A 13 22.46 -40.67 28.06
C ASP A 13 21.10 -41.32 28.28
N THR A 14 20.55 -41.12 29.47
CA THR A 14 19.25 -41.67 29.90
C THR A 14 18.22 -40.56 30.05
N GLU A 15 16.95 -40.91 30.24
CA GLU A 15 15.91 -39.93 30.55
C GLU A 15 16.16 -39.17 31.86
N ARG A 16 16.87 -39.80 32.81
CA ARG A 16 17.29 -39.19 34.09
C ARG A 16 18.46 -38.22 33.93
N GLY A 17 19.17 -38.25 32.80
CA GLY A 17 20.38 -37.48 32.54
C GLY A 17 21.58 -38.35 32.17
N ILE A 18 22.74 -37.73 32.04
CA ILE A 18 24.01 -38.39 31.71
C ILE A 18 24.64 -38.96 32.98
N LEU A 19 24.87 -40.27 33.00
CA LEU A 19 25.46 -40.93 34.17
C LEU A 19 26.90 -40.45 34.44
N VAL A 20 27.17 -40.03 35.67
CA VAL A 20 28.48 -39.62 36.18
C VAL A 20 28.79 -40.31 37.51
N VAL A 21 30.07 -40.56 37.77
CA VAL A 21 30.57 -41.33 38.93
C VAL A 21 31.59 -40.51 39.73
N ARG A 22 31.74 -40.78 41.03
CA ARG A 22 32.74 -40.12 41.88
C ARG A 22 33.53 -41.12 42.72
N ASP A 23 34.84 -41.10 42.56
CA ASP A 23 35.77 -41.95 43.32
C ASP A 23 35.79 -41.56 44.81
N LYS A 24 36.05 -42.54 45.68
CA LYS A 24 36.27 -42.36 47.12
C LYS A 24 37.36 -41.30 47.37
N GLY A 25 37.05 -40.32 48.22
CA GLY A 25 37.96 -39.23 48.57
C GLY A 25 38.09 -38.11 47.53
N LYS A 26 37.34 -38.14 46.42
CA LYS A 26 37.29 -37.05 45.43
C LYS A 26 36.06 -36.18 45.62
N ARG A 27 36.19 -34.88 45.31
CA ARG A 27 35.10 -33.89 45.41
C ARG A 27 34.32 -33.70 44.10
N VAL A 28 34.84 -34.19 42.98
CA VAL A 28 34.27 -33.97 41.64
C VAL A 28 33.84 -35.27 40.97
N PHE A 29 32.76 -35.20 40.19
CA PHE A 29 32.26 -36.31 39.39
C PHE A 29 32.95 -36.37 38.02
N THR A 30 33.14 -37.59 37.53
CA THR A 30 33.71 -37.91 36.23
C THR A 30 32.78 -38.79 35.41
N LEU A 31 33.04 -38.93 34.11
CA LEU A 31 32.35 -39.95 33.31
C LEU A 31 33.00 -41.30 33.59
N PRO A 32 32.23 -42.41 33.58
CA PRO A 32 32.80 -43.73 33.73
C PRO A 32 33.89 -44.01 32.69
N GLY A 33 34.89 -44.77 33.09
CA GLY A 33 35.93 -45.26 32.20
C GLY A 33 37.34 -44.99 32.67
N GLY A 34 38.30 -45.76 32.14
CA GLY A 34 39.66 -45.80 32.64
C GLY A 34 40.72 -46.07 31.58
N SER A 35 41.95 -46.27 32.05
CA SER A 35 43.13 -46.42 31.19
C SER A 35 43.15 -47.80 30.55
N THR A 36 43.67 -47.91 29.33
CA THR A 36 43.81 -49.21 28.66
C THR A 36 44.93 -50.05 29.28
N LYS A 37 44.70 -51.34 29.51
CA LYS A 37 45.74 -52.35 29.78
C LYS A 37 46.61 -52.60 28.54
N LYS A 38 47.75 -53.28 28.70
CA LYS A 38 48.63 -53.65 27.57
C LYS A 38 47.85 -54.52 26.58
N GLY A 39 47.85 -54.15 25.30
CA GLY A 39 47.06 -54.82 24.24
C GLY A 39 45.57 -54.45 24.19
N GLU A 40 45.03 -53.76 25.19
CA GLU A 40 43.59 -53.46 25.27
C GLU A 40 43.17 -52.29 24.36
N SER A 41 42.06 -52.43 23.64
CA SER A 41 41.46 -51.34 22.87
C SER A 41 40.76 -50.34 23.80
N ARG A 42 40.70 -49.05 23.43
CA ARG A 42 39.95 -48.05 24.24
C ARG A 42 38.44 -48.35 24.34
N LYS A 43 37.87 -49.07 23.36
CA LYS A 43 36.48 -49.55 23.40
C LYS A 43 36.34 -50.63 24.46
N ALA A 44 37.23 -51.63 24.46
CA ALA A 44 37.25 -52.70 25.46
C ALA A 44 37.47 -52.14 26.87
N ALA A 45 38.41 -51.19 27.04
CA ALA A 45 38.62 -50.50 28.31
C ALA A 45 37.36 -49.77 28.77
N ALA A 46 36.67 -49.04 27.88
CA ALA A 46 35.43 -48.34 28.24
C ALA A 46 34.32 -49.31 28.74
N ILE A 47 34.15 -50.46 28.07
CA ILE A 47 33.16 -51.48 28.46
C ILE A 47 33.55 -52.15 29.79
N ARG A 48 34.83 -52.51 29.94
CA ARG A 48 35.36 -53.15 31.16
C ARG A 48 35.17 -52.24 32.37
N GLU A 49 35.65 -51.00 32.28
CA GLU A 49 35.61 -50.03 33.37
C GLU A 49 34.16 -49.68 33.72
N LEU A 50 33.26 -49.55 32.73
CA LEU A 50 31.84 -49.37 32.99
C LEU A 50 31.26 -50.48 33.87
N ARG A 51 31.54 -51.74 33.53
CA ARG A 51 31.06 -52.90 34.30
C ARG A 51 31.68 -52.95 35.70
N GLU A 52 32.97 -52.62 35.80
CA GLU A 52 33.72 -52.62 37.06
C GLU A 52 33.28 -51.51 38.03
N GLU A 53 33.03 -50.30 37.52
CA GLU A 53 32.67 -49.11 38.31
C GLU A 53 31.18 -49.05 38.67
N THR A 54 30.30 -49.56 37.80
CA THR A 54 28.83 -49.35 37.92
C THR A 54 28.01 -50.64 37.92
N GLY A 55 28.60 -51.76 37.51
CA GLY A 55 27.88 -53.03 37.31
C GLY A 55 27.05 -53.11 36.02
N LEU A 56 26.93 -52.02 35.24
CA LEU A 56 26.17 -52.00 33.99
C LEU A 56 26.84 -52.83 32.89
N VAL A 57 26.02 -53.47 32.06
CA VAL A 57 26.48 -54.25 30.91
C VAL A 57 26.14 -53.48 29.62
N ALA A 58 27.12 -53.37 28.72
CA ALA A 58 26.97 -52.65 27.46
C ALA A 58 26.25 -53.50 26.41
N GLU A 59 25.21 -52.95 25.78
CA GLU A 59 24.45 -53.58 24.69
C GLU A 59 24.88 -53.06 23.33
N GLU A 60 24.84 -51.73 23.16
CA GLU A 60 25.26 -51.05 21.94
C GLU A 60 26.35 -50.05 22.28
N VAL A 61 27.41 -50.01 21.46
CA VAL A 61 28.55 -49.12 21.67
C VAL A 61 28.85 -48.35 20.40
N LYS A 62 28.59 -47.04 20.43
CA LYS A 62 28.84 -46.13 19.32
C LYS A 62 29.99 -45.18 19.65
N TYR A 63 31.02 -45.18 18.82
CA TYR A 63 32.08 -44.16 18.90
C TYR A 63 31.51 -42.78 18.56
N LEU A 64 31.82 -41.77 19.39
CA LEU A 64 31.42 -40.39 19.16
C LEU A 64 32.59 -39.55 18.64
N PHE A 65 33.60 -39.35 19.47
CA PHE A 65 34.76 -38.51 19.17
C PHE A 65 35.95 -38.82 20.08
N SER A 66 37.09 -38.23 19.76
CA SER A 66 38.28 -38.23 20.62
C SER A 66 38.48 -36.86 21.29
N LEU A 67 39.04 -36.85 22.49
CA LEU A 67 39.37 -35.64 23.24
C LEU A 67 40.68 -35.81 24.02
N ILE A 68 41.52 -34.78 24.04
CA ILE A 68 42.77 -34.76 24.80
C ILE A 68 42.56 -33.95 26.09
N GLY A 69 42.79 -34.61 27.22
CA GLY A 69 42.73 -34.03 28.56
C GLY A 69 43.92 -33.11 28.87
N PRO A 70 43.87 -32.37 29.99
CA PRO A 70 44.93 -31.46 30.38
C PRO A 70 46.22 -32.21 30.75
N LYS A 71 47.31 -31.45 30.88
CA LYS A 71 48.63 -31.97 31.28
C LYS A 71 48.62 -32.23 32.79
N HIS A 72 48.96 -33.45 33.20
CA HIS A 72 49.04 -33.88 34.60
C HIS A 72 50.47 -34.26 34.96
N ARG A 73 50.86 -34.07 36.23
CA ARG A 73 52.16 -34.52 36.75
C ARG A 73 52.08 -36.00 37.11
N SER A 74 53.09 -36.78 36.72
CA SER A 74 53.19 -38.21 37.06
C SER A 74 53.85 -38.38 38.42
N TYR A 75 53.39 -39.36 39.21
CA TYR A 75 54.01 -39.75 40.47
C TYR A 75 55.44 -40.29 40.30
N LYS A 76 55.76 -40.82 39.10
CA LYS A 76 57.10 -41.33 38.75
C LYS A 76 58.03 -40.25 38.16
N GLY A 77 57.69 -38.97 38.29
CA GLY A 77 58.36 -37.86 37.60
C GLY A 77 57.86 -37.66 36.16
N GLY A 78 57.95 -36.43 35.64
CA GLY A 78 57.46 -36.05 34.32
C GLY A 78 55.96 -35.73 34.24
N PHE A 79 55.43 -35.64 33.02
CA PHE A 79 54.04 -35.26 32.76
C PHE A 79 53.33 -36.26 31.84
N TYR A 80 52.00 -36.33 31.92
CA TYR A 80 51.18 -37.12 31.00
C TYR A 80 49.91 -36.39 30.57
N ARG A 81 49.30 -36.85 29.47
CA ARG A 81 47.98 -36.41 29.02
C ARG A 81 47.07 -37.61 28.75
N ASP A 82 45.80 -37.47 29.09
CA ASP A 82 44.77 -38.44 28.77
C ASP A 82 44.26 -38.25 27.34
N HIS A 83 44.34 -39.30 26.52
CA HIS A 83 43.77 -39.34 25.17
C HIS A 83 42.52 -40.21 25.19
N HIS A 84 41.39 -39.54 25.40
CA HIS A 84 40.07 -40.15 25.49
C HIS A 84 39.55 -40.53 24.10
N LYS A 85 39.04 -41.75 23.95
CA LYS A 85 38.01 -42.07 22.96
C LYS A 85 36.69 -42.19 23.70
N VAL A 86 35.71 -41.38 23.29
CA VAL A 86 34.40 -41.28 23.95
C VAL A 86 33.38 -42.10 23.17
N PHE A 87 32.63 -42.93 23.89
CA PHE A 87 31.61 -43.82 23.32
C PHE A 87 30.25 -43.55 23.97
N LEU A 88 29.21 -43.45 23.15
CA LEU A 88 27.82 -43.53 23.62
C LEU A 88 27.48 -45.01 23.77
N ILE A 89 27.08 -45.40 24.97
CA ILE A 89 26.76 -46.79 25.29
C ILE A 89 25.31 -46.88 25.76
N LYS A 90 24.53 -47.76 25.14
CA LYS A 90 23.28 -48.25 25.72
C LYS A 90 23.59 -49.44 26.63
N THR A 91 22.94 -49.48 27.77
CA THR A 91 23.24 -50.45 28.83
C THR A 91 21.98 -51.08 29.37
N HIS A 92 22.09 -52.31 29.85
CA HIS A 92 21.10 -52.91 30.74
C HIS A 92 21.64 -53.09 32.17
N GLY A 93 20.72 -53.26 33.11
CA GLY A 93 20.99 -53.39 34.53
C GLY A 93 20.81 -52.10 35.32
N GLU A 94 20.96 -52.19 36.64
CA GLU A 94 20.86 -51.06 37.56
C GLU A 94 22.27 -50.59 37.96
N ALA A 95 22.55 -49.30 37.82
CA ALA A 95 23.85 -48.73 38.16
C ALA A 95 24.04 -48.65 39.67
N LYS A 96 25.08 -49.29 40.21
CA LYS A 96 25.44 -49.26 41.64
C LYS A 96 26.92 -48.91 41.80
N PRO A 97 27.30 -48.03 42.75
CA PRO A 97 28.70 -47.76 43.05
C PRO A 97 29.45 -49.06 43.35
N ARG A 98 30.54 -49.33 42.63
CA ARG A 98 31.41 -50.49 42.86
C ARG A 98 32.87 -50.06 42.92
N LYS A 99 33.69 -50.91 43.54
CA LYS A 99 35.15 -50.73 43.70
C LYS A 99 35.53 -49.37 44.32
N GLU A 100 36.19 -48.51 43.54
CA GLU A 100 36.64 -47.17 43.94
C GLU A 100 35.53 -46.12 43.92
N ILE A 101 34.37 -46.40 43.31
CA ILE A 101 33.27 -45.43 43.21
C ILE A 101 32.51 -45.35 44.53
N SER A 102 32.36 -44.12 45.02
CA SER A 102 31.57 -43.78 46.22
C SER A 102 30.14 -43.37 45.89
N GLU A 103 29.91 -42.75 44.74
CA GLU A 103 28.61 -42.17 44.38
C GLU A 103 28.39 -42.16 42.86
N ILE A 104 27.14 -42.38 42.45
CA ILE A 104 26.66 -42.25 41.06
C ILE A 104 25.57 -41.18 41.03
N ARG A 105 25.61 -40.28 40.04
CA ARG A 105 24.55 -39.30 39.77
C ARG A 105 24.23 -39.25 38.28
N TYR A 106 23.11 -38.59 37.95
CA TYR A 106 22.71 -38.31 36.58
C TYR A 106 22.70 -36.80 36.37
N TYR A 107 23.51 -36.33 35.42
CA TYR A 107 23.70 -34.91 35.12
C TYR A 107 22.81 -34.46 33.95
N LYS A 108 22.09 -33.36 34.14
CA LYS A 108 21.39 -32.60 33.12
C LYS A 108 22.04 -31.22 32.94
N GLU A 109 21.86 -30.64 31.75
CA GLU A 109 22.36 -29.29 31.44
C GLU A 109 21.72 -28.28 32.40
N GLY A 110 22.52 -27.67 33.28
CA GLY A 110 22.05 -26.74 34.32
C GLY A 110 22.21 -27.25 35.76
N ASP A 111 22.49 -28.54 35.97
CA ASP A 111 22.64 -29.09 37.31
C ASP A 111 23.93 -28.61 38.00
N GLU A 112 23.84 -28.33 39.31
CA GLU A 112 24.97 -27.95 40.17
C GLU A 112 25.83 -29.15 40.63
N ILE A 113 25.97 -30.19 39.79
CA ILE A 113 26.84 -31.32 40.09
C ILE A 113 28.30 -30.92 39.78
N PRO A 114 29.24 -31.01 40.74
CA PRO A 114 30.62 -30.57 40.53
C PRO A 114 31.35 -31.55 39.59
N LEU A 115 31.38 -31.25 38.30
CA LEU A 115 32.06 -32.08 37.29
C LEU A 115 33.54 -31.73 37.18
N SER A 116 34.38 -32.74 36.87
CA SER A 116 35.75 -32.48 36.46
C SER A 116 35.80 -31.63 35.17
N ARG A 117 36.85 -30.81 35.00
CA ARG A 117 37.02 -29.96 33.80
C ARG A 117 36.96 -30.77 32.50
N THR A 118 37.55 -31.96 32.47
CA THR A 118 37.55 -32.82 31.27
C THR A 118 36.17 -33.42 31.02
N THR A 119 35.46 -33.85 32.07
CA THR A 119 34.10 -34.37 31.98
C THR A 119 33.13 -33.35 31.43
N LYS A 120 33.15 -32.12 31.97
CA LYS A 120 32.32 -31.01 31.47
C LYS A 120 32.52 -30.78 29.97
N ARG A 121 33.78 -30.71 29.52
CA ARG A 121 34.13 -30.54 28.09
C ARG A 121 33.63 -31.69 27.20
N ILE A 122 33.67 -32.93 27.69
CA ILE A 122 33.17 -34.10 26.94
C ILE A 122 31.64 -34.03 26.81
N ILE A 123 30.94 -33.73 27.90
CA ILE A 123 29.47 -33.63 27.91
C ILE A 123 29.00 -32.49 27.00
N GLU A 124 29.58 -31.30 27.10
CA GLU A 124 29.24 -30.15 26.24
C GLU A 124 29.41 -30.48 24.76
N LYS A 125 30.51 -31.16 24.39
CA LYS A 125 30.76 -31.58 23.01
C LYS A 125 29.73 -32.61 22.53
N TYR A 126 29.30 -33.52 23.39
CA TYR A 126 28.25 -34.49 23.09
C TYR A 126 26.88 -33.82 22.90
N LEU A 127 26.49 -32.88 23.78
CA LEU A 127 25.22 -32.17 23.67
C LEU A 127 25.14 -31.35 22.37
N LYS A 128 26.24 -30.70 21.96
CA LYS A 128 26.35 -30.04 20.65
C LYS A 128 26.14 -31.02 19.48
N PHE A 129 26.76 -32.20 19.56
CA PHE A 129 26.61 -33.25 18.56
C PHE A 129 25.15 -33.77 18.47
N LYS A 130 24.46 -33.94 19.60
CA LYS A 130 23.05 -34.37 19.68
C LYS A 130 22.10 -33.36 19.05
N LYS A 131 22.29 -32.06 19.30
CA LYS A 131 21.46 -30.98 18.71
C LYS A 131 21.58 -30.95 17.17
N SER A 132 22.79 -31.05 16.62
CA SER A 132 23.04 -31.03 15.16
C SER A 132 22.38 -32.21 14.40
N SER A 133 22.42 -33.41 14.98
CA SER A 133 21.86 -34.61 14.33
C SER A 133 20.33 -34.60 14.26
N LYS A 134 19.63 -33.95 15.21
CA LYS A 134 18.16 -33.89 15.25
C LYS A 134 17.63 -32.98 14.13
N THR A 135 18.29 -31.85 13.89
CA THR A 135 17.94 -30.90 12.83
C THR A 135 18.09 -31.49 11.43
N LYS A 136 19.19 -32.23 11.17
CA LYS A 136 19.40 -32.89 9.87
C LYS A 136 18.32 -33.91 9.53
N LYS A 137 17.81 -34.66 10.52
CA LYS A 137 16.79 -35.69 10.30
C LYS A 137 15.43 -35.10 9.92
N ILE A 138 15.05 -33.97 10.53
CA ILE A 138 13.80 -33.25 10.23
C ILE A 138 13.84 -32.65 8.82
N PHE A 139 14.97 -32.04 8.45
CA PHE A 139 15.15 -31.47 7.11
C PHE A 139 15.05 -32.52 6.00
N LEU A 140 15.64 -33.71 6.21
CA LEU A 140 15.60 -34.79 5.22
C LEU A 140 14.15 -35.30 4.97
N LEU A 141 13.38 -35.48 6.05
CA LEU A 141 11.97 -35.91 5.98
C LEU A 141 11.07 -34.89 5.28
N LEU A 142 11.29 -33.60 5.49
CA LEU A 142 10.55 -32.53 4.82
C LEU A 142 10.88 -32.48 3.32
N LYS A 143 12.16 -32.63 2.97
CA LYS A 143 12.62 -32.63 1.57
C LYS A 143 12.01 -33.79 0.77
N GLU A 144 12.00 -35.00 1.32
CA GLU A 144 11.44 -36.17 0.62
C GLU A 144 9.92 -36.05 0.39
N LYS A 145 9.17 -35.60 1.40
CA LYS A 145 7.72 -35.35 1.26
C LYS A 145 7.41 -34.27 0.23
N PHE A 146 8.20 -33.20 0.20
CA PHE A 146 8.03 -32.11 -0.77
C PHE A 146 8.32 -32.58 -2.20
N MET A 147 9.41 -33.34 -2.42
CA MET A 147 9.78 -33.86 -3.74
C MET A 147 8.76 -34.87 -4.29
N PHE A 148 8.20 -35.73 -3.42
CA PHE A 148 7.15 -36.67 -3.82
C PHE A 148 5.85 -35.95 -4.21
N TRP A 149 5.44 -34.93 -3.44
CA TRP A 149 4.29 -34.09 -3.72
C TRP A 149 4.40 -33.32 -5.05
N PHE A 150 5.59 -32.81 -5.38
CA PHE A 150 5.80 -32.02 -6.60
C PHE A 150 5.74 -32.85 -7.89
N ASN A 151 6.17 -34.12 -7.84
CA ASN A 151 6.33 -34.95 -9.04
C ASN A 151 5.12 -35.83 -9.40
N TYR A 152 4.26 -36.20 -8.44
CA TYR A 152 3.14 -37.12 -8.67
C TYR A 152 1.76 -36.43 -8.54
N LYS A 153 1.10 -36.14 -9.68
CA LYS A 153 -0.33 -35.77 -9.76
C LYS A 153 -1.07 -36.69 -10.73
N LYS A 154 -2.25 -37.17 -10.33
CA LYS A 154 -3.08 -38.20 -11.00
C LYS A 154 -3.70 -37.81 -12.36
N HIS A 155 -3.61 -36.55 -12.82
CA HIS A 155 -4.24 -36.12 -14.09
C HIS A 155 -3.23 -35.53 -15.11
N PRO A 156 -3.25 -35.97 -16.39
CA PRO A 156 -2.27 -35.56 -17.39
C PRO A 156 -2.38 -34.09 -17.86
N ARG A 157 -3.49 -33.38 -17.58
CA ARG A 157 -3.71 -31.97 -17.99
C ARG A 157 -3.48 -30.93 -16.88
N SER A 158 -2.96 -31.32 -15.71
CA SER A 158 -2.70 -30.42 -14.56
C SER A 158 -1.24 -30.44 -14.07
N LYS A 159 -0.31 -30.83 -14.95
CA LYS A 159 1.11 -30.92 -14.63
C LYS A 159 1.85 -29.65 -15.06
N LEU A 160 2.61 -29.06 -14.14
CA LEU A 160 3.55 -27.98 -14.43
C LEU A 160 4.52 -28.45 -15.52
N ARG A 161 4.55 -27.74 -16.65
CA ARG A 161 5.47 -28.08 -17.75
C ARG A 161 6.81 -27.43 -17.48
N ILE A 162 7.63 -28.07 -16.65
CA ILE A 162 8.94 -27.54 -16.19
C ILE A 162 9.83 -27.14 -17.38
N LYS A 163 9.90 -27.98 -18.42
CA LYS A 163 10.66 -27.66 -19.63
C LYS A 163 10.21 -26.36 -20.29
N ASN A 164 8.90 -26.13 -20.38
CA ASN A 164 8.35 -24.89 -20.93
C ASN A 164 8.59 -23.70 -20.00
N LEU A 165 8.47 -23.90 -18.68
CA LEU A 165 8.72 -22.85 -17.69
C LEU A 165 10.16 -22.35 -17.75
N VAL A 166 11.13 -23.27 -17.79
CA VAL A 166 12.55 -22.95 -17.91
C VAL A 166 12.84 -22.26 -19.25
N LYS A 167 12.26 -22.77 -20.35
CA LYS A 167 12.40 -22.18 -21.68
C LYS A 167 11.86 -20.74 -21.73
N ASP A 168 10.64 -20.51 -21.24
CA ASP A 168 10.01 -19.18 -21.24
C ASP A 168 10.76 -18.21 -20.30
N ALA A 169 11.26 -18.68 -19.15
CA ALA A 169 12.09 -17.89 -18.25
C ALA A 169 13.44 -17.50 -18.86
N LEU A 170 14.06 -18.40 -19.64
CA LEU A 170 15.30 -18.12 -20.35
C LEU A 170 15.10 -17.08 -21.46
N TYR A 171 14.00 -17.16 -22.21
CA TYR A 171 13.66 -16.11 -23.19
C TYR A 171 13.40 -14.76 -22.53
N LEU A 172 12.69 -14.74 -21.40
CA LEU A 172 12.46 -13.50 -20.65
C LEU A 172 13.78 -12.89 -20.18
N LEU A 173 14.71 -13.71 -19.66
CA LEU A 173 16.04 -13.24 -19.25
C LEU A 173 16.82 -12.63 -20.42
N ILE A 174 16.83 -13.30 -21.58
CA ILE A 174 17.49 -12.78 -22.80
C ILE A 174 16.86 -11.45 -23.23
N LEU A 175 15.53 -11.35 -23.23
CA LEU A 175 14.81 -10.12 -23.59
C LEU A 175 15.11 -8.97 -22.62
N LEU A 176 15.20 -9.24 -21.32
CA LEU A 176 15.54 -8.23 -20.31
C LEU A 176 16.98 -7.73 -20.47
N ILE A 177 17.94 -8.62 -20.75
CA ILE A 177 19.33 -8.23 -21.05
C ILE A 177 19.37 -7.38 -22.32
N PHE A 178 18.65 -7.79 -23.36
CA PHE A 178 18.57 -7.07 -24.62
C PHE A 178 17.92 -5.68 -24.45
N ALA A 179 16.83 -5.58 -23.69
CA ALA A 179 16.17 -4.32 -23.38
C ALA A 179 17.09 -3.38 -22.59
N PHE A 180 17.84 -3.91 -21.62
CA PHE A 180 18.82 -3.16 -20.86
C PHE A 180 19.94 -2.62 -21.77
N MET A 181 20.49 -3.45 -22.66
CA MET A 181 21.50 -3.01 -23.64
C MET A 181 20.97 -1.91 -24.57
N ILE A 182 19.71 -2.00 -25.01
CA ILE A 182 19.07 -0.95 -25.81
C ILE A 182 18.92 0.34 -24.99
N TYR A 183 18.46 0.24 -23.75
CA TYR A 183 18.23 1.39 -22.86
C TYR A 183 19.52 2.17 -22.60
N GLU A 184 20.62 1.48 -22.26
CA GLU A 184 21.94 2.11 -22.03
C GLU A 184 22.47 2.86 -23.27
N ASN A 185 22.05 2.45 -24.48
CA ASN A 185 22.51 3.03 -25.74
C ASN A 185 21.40 3.84 -26.46
N ILE A 186 20.30 4.14 -25.79
CA ILE A 186 19.08 4.62 -26.45
C ILE A 186 19.26 5.98 -27.12
N THR A 187 20.10 6.84 -26.56
CA THR A 187 20.43 8.16 -27.13
C THR A 187 21.17 8.06 -28.46
N GLN A 188 22.04 7.05 -28.63
CA GLN A 188 22.74 6.79 -29.89
C GLN A 188 21.81 6.11 -30.89
N LEU A 189 21.05 5.11 -30.45
CA LEU A 189 20.12 4.37 -31.31
C LEU A 189 18.99 5.25 -31.84
N ASN A 190 18.51 6.21 -31.04
CA ASN A 190 17.46 7.14 -31.44
C ASN A 190 17.91 8.21 -32.44
N LYS A 191 19.22 8.31 -32.74
CA LYS A 191 19.72 9.11 -33.89
C LYS A 191 19.35 8.46 -35.23
N ILE A 192 19.09 7.16 -35.24
CA ILE A 192 18.66 6.44 -36.43
C ILE A 192 17.14 6.50 -36.49
N VAL A 193 16.64 7.29 -37.43
CA VAL A 193 15.21 7.49 -37.68
C VAL A 193 14.83 6.78 -38.96
N ILE A 194 13.88 5.85 -38.87
CA ILE A 194 13.30 5.16 -40.02
C ILE A 194 11.91 5.75 -40.25
N VAL A 195 11.76 6.55 -41.31
CA VAL A 195 10.55 7.34 -41.62
C VAL A 195 10.25 8.36 -40.51
N PHE A 196 9.45 7.98 -39.51
CA PHE A 196 9.13 8.79 -38.33
C PHE A 196 9.46 8.06 -37.01
N LEU A 197 10.08 6.87 -37.09
CA LEU A 197 10.33 6.01 -35.94
C LEU A 197 11.80 6.04 -35.51
N LYS A 198 12.06 6.46 -34.27
CA LYS A 198 13.33 6.30 -33.55
C LYS A 198 13.60 4.81 -33.33
N LEU A 199 14.68 4.31 -33.91
CA LEU A 199 15.01 2.87 -33.90
C LEU A 199 15.17 2.32 -32.47
N GLY A 200 15.87 3.05 -31.59
CA GLY A 200 16.11 2.61 -30.21
C GLY A 200 14.82 2.44 -29.41
N SER A 201 13.95 3.45 -29.43
CA SER A 201 12.63 3.42 -28.81
C SER A 201 11.75 2.30 -29.37
N LEU A 202 11.77 2.08 -30.70
CA LEU A 202 10.98 1.03 -31.36
C LEU A 202 11.43 -0.37 -30.92
N LEU A 203 12.75 -0.61 -30.89
CA LEU A 203 13.32 -1.88 -30.42
C LEU A 203 13.02 -2.11 -28.93
N LEU A 204 13.10 -1.06 -28.11
CA LEU A 204 12.79 -1.14 -26.68
C LEU A 204 11.31 -1.50 -26.47
N LEU A 205 10.40 -0.84 -27.19
CA LEU A 205 8.96 -1.13 -27.13
C LEU A 205 8.64 -2.56 -27.58
N GLY A 206 9.25 -3.04 -28.66
CA GLY A 206 9.12 -4.42 -29.12
C GLY A 206 9.62 -5.44 -28.08
N SER A 207 10.75 -5.16 -27.43
CA SER A 207 11.28 -6.02 -26.36
C SER A 207 10.36 -6.08 -25.14
N CYS A 208 9.77 -4.94 -24.74
CA CYS A 208 8.79 -4.88 -23.66
C CYS A 208 7.53 -5.70 -23.96
N LEU A 209 6.95 -5.56 -25.16
CA LEU A 209 5.76 -6.32 -25.57
C LEU A 209 6.01 -7.83 -25.57
N LEU A 210 7.17 -8.27 -26.06
CA LEU A 210 7.56 -9.67 -26.01
C LEU A 210 7.78 -10.16 -24.58
N SER A 211 8.37 -9.32 -23.72
CA SER A 211 8.57 -9.65 -22.31
C SER A 211 7.24 -9.91 -21.59
N VAL A 212 6.24 -9.06 -21.81
CA VAL A 212 4.87 -9.25 -21.29
C VAL A 212 4.28 -10.60 -21.74
N LYS A 213 4.45 -10.96 -23.02
CA LYS A 213 4.00 -12.26 -23.55
C LYS A 213 4.64 -13.45 -22.83
N TYR A 214 5.94 -13.41 -22.54
CA TYR A 214 6.62 -14.51 -21.83
C TYR A 214 6.28 -14.54 -20.35
N ILE A 215 6.11 -13.38 -19.70
CA ILE A 215 5.59 -13.29 -18.32
C ILE A 215 4.21 -13.94 -18.24
N TYR A 216 3.31 -13.61 -19.16
CA TYR A 216 1.97 -14.21 -19.23
C TYR A 216 2.01 -15.74 -19.38
N ARG A 217 2.90 -16.27 -20.23
CA ARG A 217 3.10 -17.72 -20.40
C ARG A 217 3.60 -18.40 -19.13
N ILE A 218 4.56 -17.79 -18.45
CA ILE A 218 5.08 -18.26 -17.15
C ILE A 218 3.94 -18.31 -16.13
N LEU A 219 3.16 -17.22 -15.99
CA LEU A 219 2.03 -17.13 -15.05
C LEU A 219 0.96 -18.20 -15.34
N ILE A 220 0.63 -18.42 -16.61
CA ILE A 220 -0.30 -19.50 -17.00
C ILE A 220 0.27 -20.88 -16.64
N ASN A 221 1.55 -21.13 -16.94
CA ASN A 221 2.16 -22.43 -16.66
C ASN A 221 2.19 -22.69 -15.14
N LEU A 222 2.52 -21.66 -14.35
CA LEU A 222 2.44 -21.69 -12.88
C LEU A 222 1.01 -21.95 -12.39
N LYS A 223 -0.01 -21.30 -12.97
CA LYS A 223 -1.44 -21.53 -12.65
C LYS A 223 -1.83 -23.01 -12.81
N TYR A 224 -1.31 -23.72 -13.81
CA TYR A 224 -1.51 -25.16 -13.96
C TYR A 224 -0.78 -25.98 -12.88
N GLY A 225 0.38 -25.53 -12.41
CA GLY A 225 1.07 -26.10 -11.25
C GLY A 225 0.26 -26.00 -9.95
N PHE A 226 -0.52 -24.93 -9.77
CA PHE A 226 -1.39 -24.73 -8.59
C PHE A 226 -2.80 -25.33 -8.72
N ARG A 227 -3.22 -25.74 -9.93
CA ARG A 227 -4.47 -26.50 -10.13
C ARG A 227 -4.37 -27.88 -9.43
N GLY A 228 -5.39 -28.23 -8.65
CA GLY A 228 -5.48 -29.49 -7.89
C GLY A 228 -5.03 -29.45 -6.43
N LEU A 229 -4.68 -28.27 -5.88
CA LEU A 229 -4.44 -28.12 -4.44
C LEU A 229 -5.76 -28.01 -3.66
N LYS A 230 -5.91 -28.77 -2.57
CA LYS A 230 -6.96 -28.51 -1.56
C LYS A 230 -6.77 -27.08 -1.01
N ASN A 231 -7.87 -26.40 -0.71
CA ASN A 231 -7.91 -24.95 -0.40
C ASN A 231 -6.82 -24.47 0.60
N GLY A 232 -6.43 -25.29 1.58
CA GLY A 232 -5.38 -24.94 2.54
C GLY A 232 -3.99 -24.66 1.94
N TYR A 233 -3.55 -25.38 0.92
CA TYR A 233 -2.22 -25.13 0.32
C TYR A 233 -2.19 -23.91 -0.60
N LYS A 234 -3.34 -23.56 -1.21
CA LYS A 234 -3.47 -22.29 -1.94
C LYS A 234 -3.36 -21.10 -0.98
N LEU A 235 -4.01 -21.21 0.18
CA LEU A 235 -3.94 -20.20 1.22
C LEU A 235 -2.52 -20.04 1.76
N ILE A 236 -1.81 -21.15 2.03
CA ILE A 236 -0.40 -21.09 2.48
C ILE A 236 0.51 -20.45 1.42
N ALA A 237 0.33 -20.77 0.14
CA ALA A 237 1.11 -20.15 -0.93
C ALA A 237 0.82 -18.64 -1.06
N ILE A 238 -0.44 -18.22 -0.92
CA ILE A 238 -0.83 -16.81 -0.90
C ILE A 238 -0.25 -16.11 0.34
N ILE A 239 -0.34 -16.72 1.53
CA ILE A 239 0.24 -16.17 2.77
C ILE A 239 1.76 -16.01 2.63
N LEU A 240 2.45 -17.00 2.05
CA LEU A 240 3.90 -16.90 1.81
C LEU A 240 4.24 -15.81 0.78
N LEU A 241 3.44 -15.65 -0.28
CA LEU A 241 3.60 -14.57 -1.25
C LEU A 241 3.40 -13.21 -0.59
N VAL A 242 2.34 -13.04 0.19
CA VAL A 242 2.04 -11.82 0.95
C VAL A 242 3.13 -11.52 1.97
N ALA A 243 3.61 -12.53 2.70
CA ALA A 243 4.72 -12.37 3.65
C ALA A 243 6.03 -11.99 2.94
N LEU A 244 6.28 -12.51 1.74
CA LEU A 244 7.47 -12.17 0.95
C LEU A 244 7.38 -10.74 0.39
N VAL A 245 6.20 -10.33 -0.08
CA VAL A 245 5.93 -8.94 -0.49
C VAL A 245 6.07 -7.99 0.70
N PHE A 246 5.50 -8.34 1.86
CA PHE A 246 5.61 -7.56 3.09
C PHE A 246 7.05 -7.47 3.60
N TYR A 247 7.82 -8.57 3.53
CA TYR A 247 9.24 -8.56 3.84
C TYR A 247 10.03 -7.67 2.88
N GLY A 248 9.71 -7.72 1.58
CA GLY A 248 10.27 -6.81 0.58
C GLY A 248 9.97 -5.34 0.87
N TYR A 249 8.73 -5.02 1.27
CA TYR A 249 8.33 -3.68 1.66
C TYR A 249 9.04 -3.18 2.93
N GLN A 250 9.13 -4.01 3.98
CA GLN A 250 9.84 -3.64 5.21
C GLN A 250 11.34 -3.39 4.99
N ASN A 251 11.94 -4.08 4.02
CA ASN A 251 13.36 -3.94 3.69
C ASN A 251 13.59 -3.15 2.39
N HIS A 252 12.64 -2.28 2.02
CA HIS A 252 12.67 -1.60 0.73
C HIS A 252 13.92 -0.73 0.57
N GLU A 253 14.33 0.02 1.58
CA GLU A 253 15.55 0.85 1.51
C GLU A 253 16.84 0.03 1.28
N THR A 254 16.91 -1.21 1.78
CA THR A 254 18.12 -2.04 1.63
C THR A 254 18.19 -2.73 0.27
N TYR A 255 17.06 -3.20 -0.25
CA TYR A 255 17.01 -3.95 -1.52
C TYR A 255 16.68 -3.08 -2.74
N PHE A 256 15.95 -1.99 -2.54
CA PHE A 256 15.45 -1.11 -3.60
C PHE A 256 16.13 0.26 -3.65
N SER A 257 17.05 0.63 -2.74
CA SER A 257 17.77 1.93 -2.84
C SER A 257 18.58 2.11 -4.13
N LYS A 258 19.07 1.01 -4.73
CA LYS A 258 19.65 1.06 -6.09
C LYS A 258 18.60 1.20 -7.19
N ILE A 259 17.40 0.67 -6.97
CA ILE A 259 16.30 0.67 -7.94
C ILE A 259 15.56 2.02 -7.92
N ASP A 260 15.40 2.66 -6.77
CA ASP A 260 14.66 3.93 -6.60
C ASP A 260 15.38 5.10 -7.30
N ASN A 261 16.71 5.17 -7.18
CA ASN A 261 17.53 6.09 -7.98
C ASN A 261 17.50 5.80 -9.49
N SER A 262 17.19 4.56 -9.89
CA SER A 262 17.07 4.17 -11.30
C SER A 262 15.67 4.49 -11.86
N ILE A 263 14.61 4.27 -11.08
CA ILE A 263 13.21 4.48 -11.48
C ILE A 263 12.89 5.97 -11.58
N ASN A 264 13.38 6.80 -10.64
CA ASN A 264 13.26 8.25 -10.73
C ASN A 264 14.13 8.88 -11.84
N SER A 265 15.03 8.09 -12.46
CA SER A 265 15.84 8.48 -13.63
C SER A 265 15.29 7.95 -14.97
N LEU A 266 14.18 7.21 -14.96
CA LEU A 266 13.56 6.70 -16.19
C LEU A 266 12.97 7.85 -17.00
N ASN A 267 13.62 8.19 -18.12
CA ASN A 267 13.09 9.16 -19.05
C ASN A 267 12.04 8.51 -19.96
N TYR A 268 10.76 8.75 -19.68
CA TYR A 268 9.64 8.21 -20.46
C TYR A 268 9.68 8.61 -21.94
N ALA A 269 10.36 9.70 -22.31
CA ALA A 269 10.55 10.10 -23.71
C ALA A 269 11.37 9.08 -24.54
N TYR A 270 12.14 8.21 -23.89
CA TYR A 270 12.86 7.12 -24.55
C TYR A 270 11.96 5.96 -24.98
N PHE A 271 10.74 5.87 -24.46
CA PHE A 271 9.77 4.86 -24.90
C PHE A 271 8.93 5.32 -26.08
N ASN A 272 8.91 6.63 -26.40
CA ASN A 272 8.20 7.13 -27.56
C ASN A 272 9.02 6.88 -28.83
N PRO A 273 8.58 5.98 -29.73
CA PRO A 273 9.28 5.72 -30.97
C PRO A 273 9.00 6.79 -32.01
N VAL A 274 7.99 7.63 -31.86
CA VAL A 274 7.58 8.54 -32.93
C VAL A 274 8.24 9.91 -32.76
N ILE A 275 8.80 10.46 -33.85
CA ILE A 275 9.17 11.86 -33.97
C ILE A 275 7.97 12.59 -34.54
N ILE A 276 7.24 13.31 -33.69
CA ILE A 276 6.12 14.15 -34.08
C ILE A 276 6.49 15.59 -33.70
N ASN A 277 6.47 16.51 -34.66
CA ASN A 277 6.34 17.94 -34.33
C ASN A 277 4.92 18.12 -33.76
N SER A 278 4.84 18.15 -32.43
CA SER A 278 3.60 17.93 -31.68
C SER A 278 2.52 18.98 -31.94
N SER A 279 2.90 20.21 -32.33
CA SER A 279 1.96 21.31 -32.56
C SER A 279 1.20 21.21 -33.88
N GLU A 280 1.82 20.68 -34.94
CA GLU A 280 1.18 20.63 -36.27
C GLU A 280 0.30 19.40 -36.44
N ILE A 281 0.62 18.31 -35.73
CA ILE A 281 -0.07 17.02 -35.86
C ILE A 281 -1.21 16.86 -34.85
N SER A 282 -1.14 17.39 -33.61
CA SER A 282 -2.34 17.34 -32.73
C SER A 282 -3.48 18.12 -33.36
N ASN A 283 -3.19 19.33 -33.86
CA ASN A 283 -4.15 20.15 -34.59
C ASN A 283 -4.68 19.47 -35.85
N PHE A 284 -3.87 18.69 -36.59
CA PHE A 284 -4.32 17.99 -37.80
C PHE A 284 -5.20 16.77 -37.49
N TRP A 285 -4.82 15.92 -36.51
CA TRP A 285 -5.56 14.68 -36.22
C TRP A 285 -6.82 14.91 -35.36
N GLU A 286 -6.80 15.88 -34.43
CA GLU A 286 -7.98 16.25 -33.63
C GLU A 286 -9.06 16.93 -34.49
N HIS A 287 -8.66 17.78 -35.44
CA HIS A 287 -9.57 18.53 -36.30
C HIS A 287 -10.12 17.71 -37.47
N GLU A 288 -9.29 17.00 -38.26
CA GLU A 288 -9.77 16.31 -39.47
C GLU A 288 -10.42 14.94 -39.19
N ILE A 289 -10.06 14.24 -38.10
CA ILE A 289 -10.54 12.87 -37.84
C ILE A 289 -11.50 12.79 -36.64
N LEU A 290 -11.30 13.59 -35.60
CA LEU A 290 -12.12 13.54 -34.37
C LEU A 290 -13.10 14.71 -34.22
N GLY A 291 -13.01 15.75 -35.06
CA GLY A 291 -13.91 16.90 -35.04
C GLY A 291 -13.77 17.81 -33.81
N TYR A 292 -12.60 17.83 -33.17
CA TYR A 292 -12.32 18.77 -32.07
C TYR A 292 -11.89 20.14 -32.63
N PRO A 293 -12.35 21.25 -32.03
CA PRO A 293 -12.02 22.59 -32.48
C PRO A 293 -10.54 22.91 -32.21
N THR A 294 -9.91 23.62 -33.14
CA THR A 294 -8.56 24.15 -32.98
C THR A 294 -8.50 25.24 -31.91
N LYS A 295 -7.29 25.50 -31.40
CA LYS A 295 -7.05 26.63 -30.50
C LYS A 295 -7.47 27.97 -31.10
N GLU A 296 -7.25 28.16 -32.40
CA GLU A 296 -7.62 29.38 -33.12
C GLU A 296 -9.14 29.58 -33.19
N GLU A 297 -9.91 28.50 -33.31
CA GLU A 297 -11.38 28.52 -33.24
C GLU A 297 -11.89 28.77 -31.81
N LEU A 298 -11.22 28.19 -30.82
CA LEU A 298 -11.60 28.30 -29.40
C LEU A 298 -11.27 29.67 -28.79
N GLU A 299 -10.07 30.22 -29.05
CA GLU A 299 -9.57 31.46 -28.45
C GLU A 299 -10.06 32.74 -29.17
N THR A 300 -11.25 32.71 -29.74
CA THR A 300 -11.89 33.87 -30.36
C THR A 300 -12.60 34.75 -29.32
N ASN A 301 -12.75 36.05 -29.62
CA ASN A 301 -13.48 37.01 -28.79
C ASN A 301 -13.11 36.98 -27.28
N PRO A 302 -11.83 37.20 -26.92
CA PRO A 302 -11.42 37.19 -25.51
C PRO A 302 -12.14 38.28 -24.71
N LYS A 303 -12.66 37.88 -23.55
CA LYS A 303 -13.40 38.72 -22.60
C LYS A 303 -12.72 38.62 -21.23
N ASN A 304 -12.21 39.74 -20.74
CA ASN A 304 -11.69 39.84 -19.38
C ASN A 304 -12.85 40.07 -18.41
N ILE A 305 -13.13 39.07 -17.58
CA ILE A 305 -14.14 39.12 -16.53
C ILE A 305 -13.49 39.33 -15.17
N THR A 306 -14.29 39.84 -14.23
CA THR A 306 -13.88 40.03 -12.84
C THR A 306 -14.86 39.27 -11.96
N LEU A 307 -14.37 38.28 -11.23
CA LEU A 307 -15.15 37.40 -10.38
C LEU A 307 -14.97 37.84 -8.93
N LYS A 308 -16.03 38.37 -8.33
CA LYS A 308 -16.05 38.82 -6.93
C LYS A 308 -16.14 37.62 -6.00
N TYR A 309 -15.41 37.67 -4.89
CA TYR A 309 -15.59 36.75 -3.76
C TYR A 309 -15.44 37.51 -2.44
N VAL A 310 -16.00 36.96 -1.38
CA VAL A 310 -15.88 37.48 0.00
C VAL A 310 -15.24 36.42 0.88
N LEU A 311 -14.14 36.78 1.53
CA LEU A 311 -13.45 35.92 2.48
C LEU A 311 -13.36 36.64 3.81
N ARG A 312 -14.08 36.14 4.83
CA ARG A 312 -14.04 36.65 6.21
C ARG A 312 -14.35 38.16 6.31
N GLY A 313 -15.27 38.65 5.48
CA GLY A 313 -15.68 40.05 5.43
C GLY A 313 -14.90 40.92 4.46
N GLU A 314 -13.81 40.42 3.89
CA GLU A 314 -13.03 41.15 2.88
C GLU A 314 -13.54 40.80 1.48
N THR A 315 -13.92 41.82 0.73
CA THR A 315 -14.33 41.66 -0.68
C THR A 315 -13.12 41.76 -1.58
N ASN A 316 -12.87 40.70 -2.34
CA ASN A 316 -11.75 40.59 -3.28
C ASN A 316 -12.26 40.15 -4.66
N HIS A 317 -11.36 40.16 -5.65
CA HIS A 317 -11.72 39.92 -7.05
C HIS A 317 -10.64 39.12 -7.78
N ILE A 318 -11.04 38.10 -8.52
CA ILE A 318 -10.18 37.36 -9.44
C ILE A 318 -10.44 37.85 -10.86
N ARG A 319 -9.41 38.35 -11.54
CA ARG A 319 -9.47 38.66 -12.97
C ARG A 319 -9.20 37.39 -13.79
N PHE A 320 -10.08 37.10 -14.73
CA PHE A 320 -10.01 35.89 -15.54
C PHE A 320 -10.38 36.19 -17.00
N THR A 321 -9.70 35.55 -17.95
CA THR A 321 -9.99 35.71 -19.37
C THR A 321 -10.78 34.50 -19.85
N VAL A 322 -11.91 34.75 -20.49
CA VAL A 322 -12.73 33.74 -21.15
C VAL A 322 -12.83 34.04 -22.65
N TYR A 323 -13.15 33.06 -23.46
CA TYR A 323 -13.13 33.11 -24.91
C TYR A 323 -14.50 32.72 -25.47
N GLY A 324 -14.97 33.50 -26.44
CA GLY A 324 -16.26 33.29 -27.10
C GLY A 324 -16.32 31.95 -27.85
N GLY A 325 -15.23 31.53 -28.49
CA GLY A 325 -15.17 30.28 -29.24
C GLY A 325 -15.37 29.04 -28.37
N VAL A 326 -14.79 29.02 -27.17
CA VAL A 326 -15.06 27.96 -26.17
C VAL A 326 -16.53 27.92 -25.79
N ASN A 327 -17.14 29.09 -25.54
CA ASN A 327 -18.55 29.17 -25.18
C ASN A 327 -19.47 28.73 -26.33
N GLU A 328 -19.14 29.07 -27.58
CA GLU A 328 -19.86 28.64 -28.78
C GLU A 328 -19.77 27.12 -29.00
N TYR A 329 -18.57 26.56 -28.87
CA TYR A 329 -18.37 25.11 -28.93
C TYR A 329 -19.26 24.38 -27.92
N LEU A 330 -19.20 24.78 -26.65
CA LEU A 330 -19.99 24.16 -25.58
C LEU A 330 -21.50 24.34 -25.80
N ARG A 331 -21.93 25.49 -26.33
CA ARG A 331 -23.33 25.75 -26.68
C ARG A 331 -23.89 24.75 -27.68
N ASN A 332 -23.06 24.35 -28.65
CA ASN A 332 -23.42 23.46 -29.73
C ASN A 332 -23.35 21.97 -29.36
N LEU A 333 -22.78 21.61 -28.19
CA LEU A 333 -22.77 20.23 -27.74
C LEU A 333 -24.20 19.72 -27.41
N PRO A 334 -24.49 18.44 -27.70
CA PRO A 334 -25.77 17.84 -27.35
C PRO A 334 -25.95 17.83 -25.83
N ARG A 335 -27.15 18.18 -25.39
CA ARG A 335 -27.57 18.17 -23.98
C ARG A 335 -28.18 16.83 -23.55
N SER A 336 -28.42 15.94 -24.51
CA SER A 336 -28.82 14.55 -24.31
C SER A 336 -27.62 13.61 -24.27
N ILE A 337 -27.83 12.40 -23.73
CA ILE A 337 -26.91 11.27 -23.82
C ILE A 337 -27.58 10.22 -24.71
N SER A 338 -26.91 9.82 -25.78
CA SER A 338 -27.35 8.70 -26.62
C SER A 338 -26.87 7.37 -26.02
N TYR A 339 -27.75 6.37 -26.02
CA TYR A 339 -27.46 5.01 -25.57
C TYR A 339 -28.15 4.02 -26.51
N TYR A 340 -27.60 2.80 -26.63
CA TYR A 340 -28.15 1.78 -27.52
C TYR A 340 -29.30 1.00 -26.88
N GLU A 341 -30.19 0.45 -27.71
CA GLU A 341 -31.26 -0.43 -27.25
C GLU A 341 -30.66 -1.67 -26.55
N GLY A 342 -31.04 -1.88 -25.29
CA GLY A 342 -30.48 -2.93 -24.43
C GLY A 342 -29.37 -2.47 -23.47
N GLU A 343 -28.88 -1.24 -23.59
CA GLU A 343 -28.03 -0.60 -22.57
C GLU A 343 -28.89 -0.01 -21.43
N PRO A 344 -28.36 0.07 -20.20
CA PRO A 344 -29.07 0.76 -19.12
C PRO A 344 -29.26 2.23 -19.46
N GLU A 345 -30.45 2.76 -19.12
CA GLU A 345 -30.74 4.18 -19.33
C GLU A 345 -29.73 5.07 -18.58
N PRO A 346 -29.27 6.19 -19.17
CA PRO A 346 -28.38 7.13 -18.52
C PRO A 346 -28.97 7.66 -17.20
N THR A 347 -28.20 7.53 -16.13
CA THR A 347 -28.59 7.98 -14.79
C THR A 347 -28.42 9.48 -14.64
N THR A 348 -29.02 10.08 -13.61
CA THR A 348 -28.75 11.49 -13.23
C THR A 348 -27.25 11.76 -13.10
N LYS A 349 -26.50 10.81 -12.53
CA LYS A 349 -25.04 10.91 -12.39
C LYS A 349 -24.35 11.01 -13.75
N ASP A 350 -24.77 10.24 -14.75
CA ASP A 350 -24.17 10.28 -16.08
C ASP A 350 -24.34 11.64 -16.73
N PHE A 351 -25.52 12.25 -16.60
CA PHE A 351 -25.75 13.63 -17.03
C PHE A 351 -24.85 14.62 -16.29
N VAL A 352 -24.79 14.57 -14.95
CA VAL A 352 -23.92 15.45 -14.17
C VAL A 352 -22.45 15.31 -14.61
N MET A 353 -21.95 14.08 -14.72
CA MET A 353 -20.56 13.82 -15.10
C MET A 353 -20.27 14.26 -16.54
N LYS A 354 -21.23 14.14 -17.49
CA LYS A 354 -21.10 14.70 -18.83
C LYS A 354 -20.79 16.20 -18.79
N TYR A 355 -21.51 16.96 -17.97
CA TYR A 355 -21.27 18.39 -17.82
C TYR A 355 -19.98 18.72 -17.07
N LEU A 356 -19.45 17.82 -16.24
CA LEU A 356 -18.23 18.09 -15.47
C LEU A 356 -16.95 17.60 -16.17
N ASN A 357 -17.06 16.62 -17.07
CA ASN A 357 -15.91 15.94 -17.66
C ASN A 357 -15.60 16.36 -19.10
N ASP A 358 -16.27 17.39 -19.62
CA ASP A 358 -15.86 17.98 -20.90
C ASP A 358 -14.40 18.47 -20.83
N GLU A 359 -13.56 17.94 -21.72
CA GLU A 359 -12.11 18.14 -21.68
C GLU A 359 -11.74 19.57 -22.08
N ILE A 360 -12.40 20.11 -23.10
CA ILE A 360 -12.17 21.49 -23.57
C ILE A 360 -12.52 22.47 -22.46
N GLN A 361 -13.70 22.39 -21.84
CA GLN A 361 -14.03 23.29 -20.74
C GLN A 361 -13.00 23.18 -19.61
N ARG A 362 -12.50 21.97 -19.33
CA ARG A 362 -11.61 21.73 -18.19
C ARG A 362 -10.31 22.49 -18.42
N ASP A 363 -9.70 22.34 -19.57
CA ASP A 363 -8.45 23.01 -19.93
C ASP A 363 -8.56 24.54 -19.79
N TYR A 364 -9.71 25.10 -20.16
CA TYR A 364 -9.96 26.54 -20.05
C TYR A 364 -10.46 26.99 -18.66
N LEU A 365 -10.86 26.09 -17.75
CA LEU A 365 -11.22 26.44 -16.37
C LEU A 365 -10.09 26.17 -15.36
N ILE A 366 -9.10 25.32 -15.67
CA ILE A 366 -7.98 25.07 -14.76
C ILE A 366 -7.24 26.37 -14.40
N GLY A 367 -7.12 27.32 -15.34
CA GLY A 367 -6.53 28.63 -15.05
C GLY A 367 -7.24 29.40 -13.92
N LEU A 368 -8.56 29.23 -13.76
CA LEU A 368 -9.31 29.83 -12.65
C LEU A 368 -9.01 29.11 -11.33
N VAL A 369 -8.87 27.78 -11.37
CA VAL A 369 -8.50 26.97 -10.20
C VAL A 369 -7.10 27.36 -9.69
N GLU A 370 -6.15 27.57 -10.59
CA GLU A 370 -4.81 28.05 -10.22
C GLU A 370 -4.83 29.45 -9.61
N LYS A 371 -5.62 30.38 -10.16
CA LYS A 371 -5.82 31.70 -9.56
C LYS A 371 -6.39 31.62 -8.15
N ILE A 372 -7.36 30.75 -7.88
CA ILE A 372 -7.89 30.53 -6.52
C ILE A 372 -6.78 30.01 -5.58
N LYS A 373 -5.89 29.14 -6.07
CA LYS A 373 -4.75 28.64 -5.29
C LYS A 373 -3.71 29.73 -4.99
N GLU A 374 -3.54 30.69 -5.90
CA GLU A 374 -2.61 31.82 -5.73
C GLU A 374 -3.07 32.80 -4.64
N GLU A 375 -4.38 32.94 -4.40
CA GLU A 375 -4.92 33.83 -3.35
C GLU A 375 -4.53 33.38 -1.93
N THR A 376 -4.36 32.08 -1.70
CA THR A 376 -4.02 31.54 -0.37
C THR A 376 -3.47 30.11 -0.43
N ASN A 377 -2.50 29.81 0.44
CA ASN A 377 -1.99 28.46 0.64
C ASN A 377 -2.91 27.57 1.50
N ASN A 378 -3.89 28.16 2.19
CA ASN A 378 -4.82 27.40 3.03
C ASN A 378 -5.90 26.74 2.17
N LYS A 379 -5.92 25.41 2.14
CA LYS A 379 -6.89 24.62 1.37
C LYS A 379 -8.34 24.95 1.67
N ASP A 380 -8.68 25.11 2.94
CA ASP A 380 -10.06 25.41 3.33
C ASP A 380 -10.45 26.84 2.90
N ASP A 381 -9.52 27.79 2.93
CA ASP A 381 -9.79 29.12 2.39
C ASP A 381 -9.89 29.12 0.86
N GLN A 382 -9.13 28.27 0.14
CA GLN A 382 -9.35 28.05 -1.30
C GLN A 382 -10.79 27.56 -1.58
N ALA A 383 -11.32 26.66 -0.75
CA ALA A 383 -12.71 26.22 -0.85
C ALA A 383 -13.70 27.37 -0.58
N ARG A 384 -13.48 28.18 0.47
CA ARG A 384 -14.32 29.35 0.78
C ARG A 384 -14.34 30.36 -0.37
N ILE A 385 -13.19 30.62 -0.99
CA ILE A 385 -13.07 31.50 -2.16
C ILE A 385 -13.90 30.93 -3.31
N ALA A 386 -13.75 29.65 -3.65
CA ALA A 386 -14.52 29.01 -4.71
C ALA A 386 -16.04 29.05 -4.45
N ILE A 387 -16.46 28.76 -3.22
CA ILE A 387 -17.86 28.80 -2.78
C ILE A 387 -18.42 30.21 -2.94
N SER A 388 -17.76 31.21 -2.34
CA SER A 388 -18.20 32.60 -2.38
C SER A 388 -18.22 33.14 -3.82
N LEU A 389 -17.19 32.84 -4.61
CA LEU A 389 -17.11 33.24 -6.02
C LEU A 389 -18.33 32.75 -6.80
N VAL A 390 -18.68 31.47 -6.67
CA VAL A 390 -19.84 30.91 -7.38
C VAL A 390 -21.13 31.50 -6.85
N GLN A 391 -21.27 31.67 -5.53
CA GLN A 391 -22.46 32.29 -4.92
C GLN A 391 -22.68 33.74 -5.41
N GLN A 392 -21.62 34.50 -5.67
CA GLN A 392 -21.69 35.89 -6.15
C GLN A 392 -22.02 36.02 -7.65
N ILE A 393 -22.02 34.92 -8.42
CA ILE A 393 -22.51 34.95 -9.81
C ILE A 393 -24.03 35.21 -9.79
N PRO A 394 -24.57 36.15 -10.57
CA PRO A 394 -26.01 36.40 -10.62
C PRO A 394 -26.88 35.18 -10.94
N TYR A 395 -28.08 35.12 -10.35
CA TYR A 395 -29.07 34.08 -10.68
C TYR A 395 -29.75 34.38 -12.03
N ASP A 396 -29.92 33.38 -12.90
CA ASP A 396 -30.58 33.53 -14.20
C ASP A 396 -32.11 33.49 -14.07
N TRP A 397 -32.68 34.55 -13.50
CA TRP A 397 -34.14 34.70 -13.30
C TRP A 397 -34.94 34.64 -14.59
N GLU A 398 -34.40 35.19 -15.67
CA GLU A 398 -35.04 35.19 -16.99
C GLU A 398 -35.13 33.76 -17.54
N GLY A 399 -34.02 33.02 -17.50
CA GLY A 399 -33.99 31.61 -17.86
C GLY A 399 -34.93 30.78 -16.99
N PHE A 400 -34.89 30.97 -15.67
CA PHE A 400 -35.76 30.26 -14.73
C PHE A 400 -37.25 30.51 -15.00
N LYS A 401 -37.68 31.77 -15.15
CA LYS A 401 -39.09 32.13 -15.36
C LYS A 401 -39.62 31.74 -16.73
N SER A 402 -38.77 31.77 -17.76
CA SER A 402 -39.17 31.39 -19.12
C SER A 402 -39.35 29.88 -19.29
N GLY A 403 -38.80 29.06 -18.39
CA GLY A 403 -38.79 27.60 -18.51
C GLY A 403 -37.89 27.06 -19.64
N ASN A 404 -37.22 27.94 -20.39
CA ASN A 404 -36.42 27.60 -21.56
C ASN A 404 -34.92 27.42 -21.22
N LEU A 405 -34.64 26.69 -20.15
CA LEU A 405 -33.26 26.37 -19.75
C LEU A 405 -32.74 25.17 -20.54
N LYS A 406 -31.71 25.39 -21.36
CA LYS A 406 -30.99 24.31 -22.07
C LYS A 406 -29.91 23.63 -21.23
N GLY A 407 -29.60 24.19 -20.05
CA GLY A 407 -28.57 23.74 -19.14
C GLY A 407 -27.16 24.15 -19.59
N ARG A 408 -26.49 24.98 -18.80
CA ARG A 408 -25.10 25.43 -19.04
C ARG A 408 -24.05 24.44 -18.54
N TYR A 409 -22.94 24.33 -19.27
CA TYR A 409 -21.67 23.82 -18.76
C TYR A 409 -21.07 24.81 -17.75
N PRO A 410 -20.26 24.36 -16.77
CA PRO A 410 -19.49 25.21 -15.87
C PRO A 410 -18.83 26.44 -16.54
N TYR A 411 -18.19 26.25 -17.70
CA TYR A 411 -17.57 27.37 -18.41
C TYR A 411 -18.58 28.40 -18.92
N GLU A 412 -19.72 27.96 -19.46
CA GLU A 412 -20.79 28.85 -19.93
C GLU A 412 -21.33 29.72 -18.77
N VAL A 413 -21.43 29.18 -17.55
CA VAL A 413 -21.86 29.93 -16.36
C VAL A 413 -20.92 31.10 -16.05
N ILE A 414 -19.60 30.86 -16.15
CA ILE A 414 -18.57 31.89 -15.97
C ILE A 414 -18.60 32.91 -17.13
N TYR A 415 -18.72 32.43 -18.37
CA TYR A 415 -18.70 33.28 -19.56
C TYR A 415 -19.91 34.24 -19.61
N ASP A 416 -21.11 33.71 -19.38
CA ASP A 416 -22.37 34.46 -19.35
C ASP A 416 -22.53 35.27 -18.06
N ASN A 417 -21.75 34.95 -17.03
CA ASN A 417 -21.85 35.51 -15.68
C ASN A 417 -23.27 35.41 -15.10
N LYS A 418 -23.92 34.26 -15.31
CA LYS A 418 -25.22 33.91 -14.72
C LYS A 418 -25.48 32.42 -14.77
N GLY A 419 -26.33 31.93 -13.87
CA GLY A 419 -26.85 30.56 -13.93
C GLY A 419 -27.95 30.29 -12.90
N VAL A 420 -28.63 29.16 -13.04
CA VAL A 420 -29.58 28.65 -12.01
C VAL A 420 -28.89 27.72 -11.01
N CYS A 421 -29.59 27.29 -9.94
CA CYS A 421 -29.01 26.48 -8.85
C CYS A 421 -28.26 25.23 -9.35
N GLY A 422 -28.82 24.49 -10.32
CA GLY A 422 -28.17 23.30 -10.88
C GLY A 422 -26.94 23.60 -11.76
N GLU A 423 -26.92 24.72 -12.47
CA GLU A 423 -25.77 25.17 -13.27
C GLU A 423 -24.62 25.63 -12.37
N LYS A 424 -24.95 26.44 -11.36
CA LYS A 424 -24.00 26.96 -10.37
C LYS A 424 -23.45 25.85 -9.47
N SER A 425 -24.29 24.88 -9.09
CA SER A 425 -23.85 23.70 -8.34
C SER A 425 -22.85 22.85 -9.12
N ARG A 426 -23.04 22.67 -10.43
CA ARG A 426 -22.06 21.97 -11.28
C ARG A 426 -20.75 22.74 -11.39
N LEU A 427 -20.78 24.06 -11.56
CA LEU A 427 -19.58 24.90 -11.55
C LEU A 427 -18.82 24.78 -10.21
N LEU A 428 -19.51 24.90 -9.08
CA LEU A 428 -18.87 24.78 -7.78
C LEU A 428 -18.30 23.36 -7.56
N ALA A 429 -19.04 22.32 -7.94
CA ALA A 429 -18.56 20.95 -7.85
C ALA A 429 -17.30 20.72 -8.69
N PHE A 430 -17.23 21.30 -9.90
CA PHE A 430 -16.03 21.29 -10.73
C PHE A 430 -14.84 21.94 -10.02
N LEU A 431 -15.01 23.17 -9.51
CA LEU A 431 -13.92 23.92 -8.86
C LEU A 431 -13.40 23.19 -7.61
N LEU A 432 -14.30 22.73 -6.73
CA LEU A 432 -13.93 22.02 -5.51
C LEU A 432 -13.22 20.68 -5.81
N ARG A 433 -13.68 19.95 -6.84
CA ARG A 433 -13.02 18.73 -7.32
C ARG A 433 -11.59 19.01 -7.77
N GLU A 434 -11.36 20.02 -8.61
CA GLU A 434 -10.01 20.37 -9.10
C GLU A 434 -9.12 20.97 -8.01
N LEU A 435 -9.70 21.55 -6.95
CA LEU A 435 -8.98 21.96 -5.72
C LEU A 435 -8.57 20.77 -4.83
N GLY A 436 -9.13 19.59 -5.08
CA GLY A 436 -8.79 18.31 -4.45
C GLY A 436 -9.76 17.82 -3.38
N PHE A 437 -10.95 18.42 -3.26
CA PHE A 437 -11.93 18.06 -2.24
C PHE A 437 -12.80 16.85 -2.62
N ASP A 438 -13.29 16.16 -1.58
CA ASP A 438 -14.31 15.13 -1.71
C ASP A 438 -15.69 15.81 -1.81
N VAL A 439 -16.36 15.62 -2.95
CA VAL A 439 -17.51 16.42 -3.38
C VAL A 439 -18.66 15.53 -3.82
N ILE A 440 -19.86 15.91 -3.41
CA ILE A 440 -21.13 15.35 -3.87
C ILE A 440 -22.06 16.45 -4.36
N ILE A 441 -23.11 16.07 -5.07
CA ILE A 441 -24.27 16.92 -5.33
C ILE A 441 -25.47 16.32 -4.59
N PHE A 442 -26.22 17.18 -3.91
CA PHE A 442 -27.55 16.87 -3.39
C PHE A 442 -28.59 17.28 -4.44
N LYS A 443 -29.36 16.32 -4.96
CA LYS A 443 -30.47 16.58 -5.87
C LYS A 443 -31.79 16.32 -5.17
N PHE A 444 -32.61 17.37 -5.05
CA PHE A 444 -33.94 17.31 -4.47
C PHE A 444 -34.96 17.30 -5.61
N GLU A 445 -35.42 16.10 -5.98
CA GLU A 445 -36.30 15.92 -7.13
C GLU A 445 -37.64 16.64 -6.97
N LEU A 446 -38.26 16.56 -5.78
CA LEU A 446 -39.58 17.15 -5.53
C LEU A 446 -39.55 18.67 -5.62
N GLU A 447 -38.50 19.28 -5.07
CA GLU A 447 -38.29 20.72 -5.09
C GLU A 447 -37.61 21.21 -6.37
N ASN A 448 -37.21 20.32 -7.28
CA ASN A 448 -36.40 20.63 -8.48
C ASN A 448 -35.18 21.50 -8.14
N HIS A 449 -34.46 21.11 -7.09
CA HIS A 449 -33.35 21.89 -6.53
C HIS A 449 -32.06 21.08 -6.46
N MET A 450 -30.94 21.77 -6.63
CA MET A 450 -29.60 21.18 -6.53
C MET A 450 -28.71 22.04 -5.64
N ALA A 451 -27.97 21.37 -4.77
CA ALA A 451 -26.96 21.96 -3.90
C ALA A 451 -25.68 21.12 -3.91
N VAL A 452 -24.58 21.69 -3.42
CA VAL A 452 -23.28 21.01 -3.36
C VAL A 452 -23.02 20.50 -1.94
N GLY A 453 -22.45 19.31 -1.84
CA GLY A 453 -21.92 18.78 -0.59
C GLY A 453 -20.40 18.71 -0.64
N ILE A 454 -19.73 19.30 0.35
CA ILE A 454 -18.28 19.16 0.55
C ILE A 454 -18.03 18.31 1.79
N LYS A 455 -17.14 17.34 1.74
CA LYS A 455 -16.86 16.48 2.89
C LYS A 455 -16.38 17.31 4.07
N CYS A 456 -16.90 17.04 5.25
CA CYS A 456 -16.56 17.76 6.46
C CYS A 456 -16.77 16.88 7.70
N PRO A 457 -16.33 17.32 8.91
CA PRO A 457 -16.59 16.58 10.13
C PRO A 457 -18.09 16.31 10.35
N ALA A 458 -18.44 15.08 10.70
CA ALA A 458 -19.82 14.59 10.70
C ALA A 458 -20.78 15.46 11.53
N GLN A 459 -20.31 16.02 12.65
CA GLN A 459 -21.09 16.90 13.53
C GLN A 459 -21.59 18.20 12.87
N TYR A 460 -21.00 18.60 11.74
CA TYR A 460 -21.39 19.78 10.96
C TYR A 460 -22.06 19.41 9.63
N SER A 461 -22.17 18.10 9.34
CA SER A 461 -22.70 17.62 8.08
C SER A 461 -24.22 17.71 8.01
N TYR A 462 -24.73 17.89 6.79
CA TYR A 462 -26.14 17.86 6.50
C TYR A 462 -26.72 16.49 6.85
N LYS A 463 -27.64 16.43 7.83
CA LYS A 463 -28.36 15.22 8.23
C LYS A 463 -27.48 13.97 8.38
N ASN A 464 -26.28 14.13 8.97
CA ASN A 464 -25.29 13.05 9.17
C ASN A 464 -24.79 12.36 7.88
N THR A 465 -24.85 13.02 6.74
CA THR A 465 -24.35 12.50 5.45
C THR A 465 -22.82 12.44 5.40
N GLY A 466 -22.12 13.16 6.28
CA GLY A 466 -20.67 13.37 6.21
C GLY A 466 -20.24 14.51 5.27
N TYR A 467 -21.20 15.23 4.69
CA TYR A 467 -20.96 16.38 3.81
C TYR A 467 -21.70 17.61 4.31
N CYS A 468 -21.03 18.75 4.29
CA CYS A 468 -21.59 20.06 4.62
C CYS A 468 -22.41 20.57 3.43
N PHE A 469 -23.60 21.09 3.70
CA PHE A 469 -24.49 21.65 2.68
C PHE A 469 -23.99 23.01 2.20
N ILE A 470 -23.96 23.22 0.89
CA ILE A 470 -23.61 24.50 0.28
C ILE A 470 -24.69 24.86 -0.75
N GLU A 471 -25.42 25.93 -0.45
CA GLU A 471 -26.31 26.58 -1.42
C GLU A 471 -25.50 27.46 -2.36
N THR A 472 -25.86 27.46 -3.64
CA THR A 472 -25.14 28.21 -4.68
C THR A 472 -25.96 29.34 -5.29
N ALA A 473 -27.29 29.34 -5.18
CA ALA A 473 -28.19 30.30 -5.82
C ALA A 473 -27.94 31.76 -5.42
N ARG A 474 -27.49 31.99 -4.19
CA ARG A 474 -27.11 33.30 -3.64
C ARG A 474 -26.00 33.13 -2.58
N PRO A 475 -25.35 34.22 -2.14
CA PRO A 475 -24.44 34.17 -1.00
C PRO A 475 -25.16 33.73 0.27
N THR A 476 -24.72 32.60 0.82
CA THR A 476 -25.25 31.96 2.04
C THR A 476 -24.11 31.38 2.86
N ILE A 477 -24.37 31.10 4.14
CA ILE A 477 -23.39 30.50 5.04
C ILE A 477 -23.28 29.00 4.76
N ILE A 478 -22.06 28.48 4.65
CA ILE A 478 -21.83 27.02 4.54
C ILE A 478 -22.50 26.34 5.73
N THR A 479 -23.14 25.20 5.51
CA THR A 479 -23.97 24.44 6.46
C THR A 479 -25.36 25.00 6.75
N ASP A 480 -25.71 26.19 6.26
CA ASP A 480 -27.10 26.62 6.34
C ASP A 480 -27.94 25.87 5.31
N TYR A 481 -28.84 25.03 5.82
CA TYR A 481 -29.81 24.29 5.02
C TYR A 481 -31.28 24.62 5.37
N GLN A 482 -31.53 25.62 6.23
CA GLN A 482 -32.86 25.94 6.76
C GLN A 482 -33.52 27.15 6.10
N GLU A 483 -32.88 27.75 5.10
CA GLU A 483 -33.43 28.90 4.36
C GLU A 483 -34.61 28.54 3.46
N GLU A 484 -35.32 29.57 3.00
CA GLU A 484 -36.17 29.49 1.81
C GLU A 484 -35.32 29.71 0.56
N TYR A 485 -35.35 28.74 -0.34
CA TYR A 485 -34.54 28.70 -1.54
C TYR A 485 -35.27 29.29 -2.73
N VAL A 486 -34.46 29.90 -3.61
CA VAL A 486 -34.91 30.64 -4.78
C VAL A 486 -35.88 29.81 -5.62
N GLY A 487 -37.14 30.24 -5.66
CA GLY A 487 -38.19 29.66 -6.50
C GLY A 487 -38.79 28.33 -6.02
N VAL A 488 -38.34 27.78 -4.88
CA VAL A 488 -38.72 26.42 -4.44
C VAL A 488 -39.13 26.32 -2.97
N GLY A 489 -38.90 27.34 -2.13
CA GLY A 489 -39.31 27.35 -0.72
C GLY A 489 -38.37 26.51 0.15
N LYS A 490 -38.88 25.77 1.15
CA LYS A 490 -38.04 24.94 2.04
C LYS A 490 -37.82 23.53 1.47
N LEU A 491 -36.60 23.03 1.57
CA LEU A 491 -36.26 21.66 1.19
C LEU A 491 -36.74 20.68 2.27
N THR A 492 -37.71 19.84 1.92
CA THR A 492 -38.33 18.87 2.83
C THR A 492 -38.03 17.42 2.45
N SER A 493 -37.76 17.17 1.16
CA SER A 493 -37.48 15.83 0.65
C SER A 493 -36.08 15.31 1.07
N THR A 494 -35.88 14.00 0.88
CA THR A 494 -34.56 13.38 1.02
C THR A 494 -33.86 13.46 -0.34
N PRO A 495 -32.66 14.03 -0.43
CA PRO A 495 -31.99 14.20 -1.72
C PRO A 495 -31.39 12.88 -2.23
N GLU A 496 -31.32 12.75 -3.55
CA GLU A 496 -30.38 11.84 -4.21
C GLU A 496 -28.95 12.37 -3.99
N ILE A 497 -28.04 11.50 -3.53
CA ILE A 497 -26.63 11.84 -3.34
C ILE A 497 -25.83 11.37 -4.55
N ILE A 498 -25.31 12.32 -5.32
CA ILE A 498 -24.51 12.05 -6.51
C ILE A 498 -23.05 12.29 -6.18
N HIS A 499 -22.26 11.22 -6.07
CA HIS A 499 -20.82 11.32 -5.80
C HIS A 499 -20.03 11.81 -7.02
N ILE A 500 -19.32 12.93 -6.86
CA ILE A 500 -18.56 13.60 -7.94
C ILE A 500 -17.09 13.20 -7.90
N SER A 501 -16.44 13.31 -6.74
CA SER A 501 -15.03 12.99 -6.54
C SER A 501 -14.74 12.62 -5.11
N GLY A 502 -13.74 11.76 -4.89
CA GLY A 502 -13.09 11.65 -3.58
C GLY A 502 -12.03 12.73 -3.39
N GLY A 503 -11.54 12.92 -2.17
CA GLY A 503 -10.54 13.95 -1.90
C GLY A 503 -10.38 14.28 -0.41
N ILE A 504 -9.84 15.46 -0.14
CA ILE A 504 -9.68 15.98 1.22
C ILE A 504 -11.01 16.49 1.80
N SER A 505 -11.03 16.62 3.13
CA SER A 505 -12.16 17.14 3.92
C SER A 505 -11.96 18.61 4.26
N PHE A 506 -13.03 19.40 4.20
CA PHE A 506 -13.12 20.78 4.66
C PHE A 506 -13.29 20.80 6.19
N ASN A 507 -12.17 20.92 6.91
CA ASN A 507 -12.12 20.60 8.34
C ASN A 507 -12.38 21.82 9.24
N SER A 508 -12.14 23.04 8.76
CA SER A 508 -12.28 24.28 9.53
C SER A 508 -13.70 24.87 9.53
N VAL A 509 -14.73 24.10 9.14
CA VAL A 509 -16.12 24.56 8.99
C VAL A 509 -16.84 24.94 10.30
N SER A 510 -16.23 24.71 11.45
CA SER A 510 -16.89 24.93 12.76
C SER A 510 -17.33 26.38 12.99
N GLU A 511 -16.65 27.33 12.34
CA GLU A 511 -16.97 28.75 12.40
C GLU A 511 -18.24 29.05 11.60
N GLU A 512 -18.31 28.59 10.34
CA GLU A 512 -19.49 28.71 9.50
C GLU A 512 -20.70 28.00 10.10
N TYR A 513 -20.50 26.85 10.75
CA TYR A 513 -21.58 26.16 11.42
C TYR A 513 -22.20 26.99 12.55
N LYS A 514 -21.36 27.59 13.41
CA LYS A 514 -21.84 28.46 14.50
C LYS A 514 -22.52 29.70 13.95
N ASP A 515 -21.94 30.30 12.92
CA ASP A 515 -22.50 31.48 12.27
C ASP A 515 -23.82 31.20 11.57
N ALA A 516 -23.98 30.02 10.95
CA ALA A 516 -25.25 29.56 10.39
C ALA A 516 -26.32 29.38 11.47
N GLN A 517 -25.97 28.77 12.62
CA GLN A 517 -26.93 28.65 13.74
C GLN A 517 -27.37 30.02 14.27
N GLU A 518 -26.44 30.96 14.39
CA GLU A 518 -26.73 32.32 14.85
C GLU A 518 -27.55 33.10 13.81
N TRP A 519 -27.22 32.98 12.53
CA TRP A 519 -28.00 33.54 11.41
C TRP A 519 -29.45 33.07 11.44
N ILE A 520 -29.67 31.74 11.54
CA ILE A 520 -31.00 31.14 11.64
C ILE A 520 -31.75 31.65 12.87
N ARG A 521 -31.07 31.78 14.03
CA ARG A 521 -31.67 32.28 15.26
C ARG A 521 -32.13 33.73 15.11
N ILE A 522 -31.28 34.59 14.55
CA ILE A 522 -31.57 36.02 14.38
C ILE A 522 -32.68 36.24 13.36
N ASN A 523 -32.67 35.51 12.24
CA ASN A 523 -33.73 35.62 11.23
C ASN A 523 -35.10 35.19 11.79
N LYS A 524 -35.16 34.08 12.55
CA LYS A 524 -36.39 33.67 13.26
C LYS A 524 -36.86 34.72 14.26
N LEU A 525 -35.94 35.36 14.99
CA LEU A 525 -36.26 36.43 15.92
C LEU A 525 -36.87 37.63 15.18
N SER A 526 -36.23 38.06 14.08
CA SER A 526 -36.73 39.14 13.23
C SER A 526 -38.14 38.83 12.71
N GLU A 527 -38.34 37.64 12.14
CA GLU A 527 -39.65 37.18 11.65
C GLU A 527 -40.72 37.23 12.76
N SER A 528 -40.43 36.65 13.93
CA SER A 528 -41.36 36.62 15.07
C SER A 528 -41.68 38.00 15.65
N SER A 529 -40.81 38.98 15.40
CA SER A 529 -40.92 40.36 15.88
C SER A 529 -41.50 41.31 14.82
N GLY A 530 -41.93 40.81 13.65
CA GLY A 530 -42.43 41.65 12.56
C GLY A 530 -41.34 42.44 11.81
N GLY A 531 -40.11 41.93 11.78
CA GLY A 531 -38.96 42.52 11.10
C GLY A 531 -38.02 43.36 11.98
N TYR A 532 -38.28 43.43 13.29
CA TYR A 532 -37.50 44.25 14.22
C TYR A 532 -36.47 43.41 14.98
N LEU A 533 -35.27 43.97 15.16
CA LEU A 533 -34.20 43.42 15.99
C LEU A 533 -33.74 44.48 16.98
N ASP A 534 -33.38 44.07 18.19
CA ASP A 534 -32.65 44.95 19.10
C ASP A 534 -31.24 45.24 18.55
N GLN A 535 -30.56 46.24 19.14
CA GLN A 535 -29.25 46.68 18.67
C GLN A 535 -28.23 45.55 18.62
N TYR A 536 -28.20 44.67 19.64
CA TYR A 536 -27.26 43.56 19.72
C TYR A 536 -27.47 42.56 18.58
N ASN A 537 -28.72 42.14 18.35
CA ASN A 537 -29.05 41.18 17.30
C ASN A 537 -28.87 41.80 15.91
N TYR A 538 -29.17 43.10 15.74
CA TYR A 538 -28.91 43.82 14.50
C TYR A 538 -27.42 43.91 14.18
N ASP A 539 -26.58 44.28 15.15
CA ASP A 539 -25.13 44.36 14.96
C ASP A 539 -24.54 42.99 14.62
N ARG A 540 -25.05 41.92 15.27
CA ARG A 540 -24.64 40.56 14.96
C ARG A 540 -25.08 40.13 13.56
N TRP A 541 -26.31 40.43 13.17
CA TRP A 541 -26.82 40.18 11.82
C TRP A 541 -25.98 40.90 10.76
N LEU A 542 -25.71 42.20 10.96
CA LEU A 542 -24.91 43.01 10.05
C LEU A 542 -23.47 42.48 9.93
N SER A 543 -22.89 42.01 11.04
CA SER A 543 -21.59 41.35 11.04
C SER A 543 -21.59 40.09 10.16
N LEU A 544 -22.62 39.26 10.24
CA LEU A 544 -22.76 38.05 9.41
C LEU A 544 -22.98 38.39 7.94
N VAL A 545 -23.85 39.37 7.65
CA VAL A 545 -24.07 39.88 6.29
C VAL A 545 -22.74 40.28 5.65
N ASN A 546 -21.96 41.10 6.35
CA ASN A 546 -20.67 41.59 5.85
C ASN A 546 -19.67 40.45 5.69
N LYS A 547 -19.59 39.55 6.69
CA LYS A 547 -18.64 38.43 6.71
C LYS A 547 -18.77 37.50 5.50
N TYR A 548 -20.00 37.22 5.09
CA TYR A 548 -20.31 36.28 4.01
C TYR A 548 -20.73 36.95 2.69
N GLY A 549 -20.86 38.28 2.69
CA GLY A 549 -21.31 39.03 1.51
C GLY A 549 -22.75 38.71 1.13
N ILE A 550 -23.62 38.49 2.11
CA ILE A 550 -25.04 38.16 1.92
C ILE A 550 -25.76 39.35 1.29
N GLU A 551 -26.45 39.11 0.19
CA GLU A 551 -27.25 40.14 -0.47
C GLU A 551 -28.54 40.38 0.33
N ILE A 552 -28.74 41.62 0.76
CA ILE A 552 -29.98 42.05 1.40
C ILE A 552 -30.88 42.63 0.30
N SER A 553 -32.07 42.06 0.12
CA SER A 553 -33.10 42.69 -0.72
C SER A 553 -33.45 44.06 -0.14
N ARG A 554 -33.25 45.11 -0.93
CA ARG A 554 -33.66 46.48 -0.58
C ARG A 554 -35.17 46.63 -0.58
#